data_AF-A0A818TFK7-F1
#
_entry.id   AF-A0A818TFK7-F1
#
_cell.length_a   1.000
_cell.length_b   1.000
_cell.length_c   1.000
_cell.angle_alpha   90.00
_cell.angle_beta   90.00
_cell.angle_gamma   90.00
#
_symmetry.space_group_name_H-M   'P 1'
#
loop_
_entity.id
_entity.type
_entity.pdbx_description
1 polymer ?
#
loop_
_entity_poly.entity_id
_entity_poly.type
_entity_poly.pdbx_seq_one_letter_code
_entity_poly.pdbx_strand_id
1 'polypeptide(L)'
;MPRIRVPVRHSGMRYIPRPGIYPPRPPPPRRGGLMGLLGGLAGLLLCLLCLATLGLLGLFATFIAVVAYLGWVYRALRDAGNGTSVHYRTPVIIIKPILYGNTAKHFGSKRDSDGHTHRWILYVRSFNNDDMSNYINRIQFRLHETYPNNIRVINQPPYEIEESGWGEFETQITIFFSDPNEKPVTFYYHLKLFSTDPEVVVGKKPLVNEYYDELIFQEPSDLLVQLLNSTKSLADENRTIEKEYAIKKTSTIEHIKNVRQRIRNEIQDLTERLHITQENIKRVRQRSIDNNFSSNIFISSTQDNIKHQIED
;
A
#
# COMPACT_ATOMS: atom_id res chain seq x y z
N MET A 1 -7.85 34.98 24.71
CA MET A 1 -7.12 34.01 23.86
C MET A 1 -7.63 32.61 24.16
N PRO A 2 -8.28 31.90 23.22
CA PRO A 2 -8.74 30.55 23.47
C PRO A 2 -7.65 29.54 23.13
N ARG A 3 -7.24 28.76 24.13
CA ARG A 3 -6.32 27.61 24.03
C ARG A 3 -6.97 26.51 23.20
N ILE A 4 -6.36 26.20 22.05
CA ILE A 4 -6.65 25.02 21.24
C ILE A 4 -6.20 23.79 22.01
N ARG A 5 -7.16 22.94 22.39
CA ARG A 5 -6.90 21.63 23.00
C ARG A 5 -6.74 20.62 21.86
N VAL A 6 -5.52 20.17 21.62
CA VAL A 6 -5.21 19.16 20.60
C VAL A 6 -5.61 17.78 21.12
N PRO A 7 -6.48 17.01 20.44
CA PRO A 7 -6.75 15.64 20.84
C PRO A 7 -5.55 14.74 20.51
N VAL A 8 -5.18 13.93 21.50
CA VAL A 8 -4.10 12.96 21.50
C VAL A 8 -4.38 11.88 20.45
N ARG A 9 -3.49 11.77 19.47
CA ARG A 9 -3.41 10.61 18.56
C ARG A 9 -3.22 9.34 19.38
N HIS A 10 -4.23 8.47 19.41
CA HIS A 10 -4.03 7.07 19.74
C HIS A 10 -3.79 6.27 18.45
N SER A 11 -2.80 5.40 18.56
CA SER A 11 -2.15 4.60 17.52
C SER A 11 -3.11 3.60 16.87
N GLY A 12 -3.52 3.85 15.62
CA GLY A 12 -3.89 2.81 14.66
C GLY A 12 -2.65 2.44 13.85
N MET A 13 -2.14 1.22 14.06
CA MET A 13 -0.91 0.72 13.46
C MET A 13 -0.92 0.84 11.93
N ARG A 14 0.14 1.47 11.40
CA ARG A 14 0.56 1.31 10.01
C ARG A 14 1.05 -0.12 9.83
N TYR A 15 0.44 -0.88 8.93
CA TYR A 15 1.12 -2.02 8.35
C TYR A 15 2.14 -1.50 7.33
N ILE A 16 3.41 -1.46 7.74
CA ILE A 16 4.57 -1.32 6.86
C ILE A 16 5.11 -2.74 6.64
N PRO A 17 5.33 -3.16 5.40
CA PRO A 17 6.48 -4.01 5.13
C PRO A 17 7.33 -3.39 4.01
N ARG A 18 8.48 -2.82 4.39
CA ARG A 18 9.72 -2.75 3.59
C ARG A 18 10.90 -2.76 4.58
N PRO A 19 12.08 -3.34 4.27
CA PRO A 19 12.64 -3.57 2.93
C PRO A 19 13.15 -5.00 2.67
N GLY A 20 13.04 -5.46 1.43
CA GLY A 20 13.60 -6.72 0.97
C GLY A 20 13.38 -6.94 -0.51
N ILE A 21 13.61 -5.91 -1.33
CA ILE A 21 13.69 -6.09 -2.79
C ILE A 21 15.11 -6.55 -3.08
N TYR A 22 15.33 -7.85 -3.04
CA TYR A 22 16.26 -8.49 -3.95
C TYR A 22 15.51 -9.65 -4.61
N PRO A 23 15.52 -9.76 -5.95
CA PRO A 23 15.12 -11.01 -6.58
C PRO A 23 15.97 -12.16 -5.99
N PRO A 24 15.42 -13.37 -5.82
CA PRO A 24 16.21 -14.51 -5.35
C PRO A 24 17.45 -14.65 -6.25
N ARG A 25 18.63 -14.81 -5.64
CA ARG A 25 19.86 -15.10 -6.40
C ARG A 25 19.59 -16.34 -7.25
N PRO A 26 19.96 -16.34 -8.55
CA PRO A 26 19.82 -17.53 -9.38
C PRO A 26 20.58 -18.70 -8.72
N PRO A 27 20.01 -19.93 -8.75
CA PRO A 27 20.71 -21.09 -8.22
C PRO A 27 22.06 -21.24 -8.93
N PRO A 28 23.14 -21.63 -8.21
CA PRO A 28 24.41 -21.87 -8.86
C PRO A 28 24.21 -22.91 -9.96
N PRO A 29 24.84 -22.74 -11.14
CA PRO A 29 24.73 -23.72 -12.21
C PRO A 29 25.15 -25.08 -11.65
N ARG A 30 24.27 -26.09 -11.80
CA ARG A 30 24.59 -27.47 -11.42
C ARG A 30 25.88 -27.86 -12.13
N ARG A 31 26.88 -28.30 -11.34
CA ARG A 31 28.18 -28.86 -11.76
C ARG A 31 28.06 -30.17 -12.58
N GLY A 32 27.05 -30.29 -13.45
CA GLY A 32 26.81 -31.48 -14.27
C GLY A 32 27.41 -31.42 -15.69
N GLY A 33 27.85 -30.25 -16.16
CA GLY A 33 28.23 -30.08 -17.57
C GLY A 33 29.68 -30.41 -17.93
N LEU A 34 30.60 -30.48 -16.96
CA LEU A 34 32.03 -30.60 -17.27
C LEU A 34 32.51 -32.05 -17.50
N MET A 35 31.70 -33.05 -17.14
CA MET A 35 32.04 -34.47 -17.35
C MET A 35 31.78 -34.93 -18.80
N GLY A 36 30.98 -34.20 -19.59
CA GLY A 36 30.67 -34.56 -20.98
C GLY A 36 31.73 -34.11 -22.00
N LEU A 37 32.44 -33.02 -21.76
CA LEU A 37 33.43 -32.49 -22.71
C LEU A 37 34.75 -33.30 -22.72
N LEU A 38 35.15 -33.86 -21.58
CA LEU A 38 36.37 -34.68 -21.48
C LEU A 38 36.22 -36.04 -22.16
N GLY A 39 35.00 -36.60 -22.20
CA GLY A 39 34.71 -37.85 -22.93
C GLY A 39 34.73 -37.69 -24.46
N GLY A 40 34.38 -36.51 -24.98
CA GLY A 40 34.37 -36.24 -26.42
C GLY A 40 35.78 -36.12 -27.03
N LEU A 41 36.73 -35.56 -26.29
CA LEU A 41 38.12 -35.42 -26.75
C LEU A 41 38.86 -36.77 -26.81
N ALA A 42 38.57 -37.69 -25.88
CA ALA A 42 39.13 -39.04 -25.91
C ALA A 42 38.61 -39.86 -27.11
N GLY A 43 37.34 -39.69 -27.49
CA GLY A 43 36.74 -40.34 -28.67
C GLY A 43 37.32 -39.83 -30.00
N LEU A 44 37.63 -38.54 -30.10
CA LEU A 44 38.26 -37.94 -31.28
C LEU A 44 39.72 -38.40 -31.46
N LEU A 45 40.47 -38.59 -30.37
CA LEU A 45 41.86 -39.05 -30.43
C LEU A 45 41.97 -40.53 -30.85
N LEU A 46 41.07 -41.39 -30.36
CA LEU A 46 40.99 -42.81 -30.79
C LEU A 46 40.55 -42.95 -32.25
N CYS A 47 39.71 -42.04 -32.75
CA CYS A 47 39.27 -42.04 -34.15
C CYS A 47 40.38 -41.60 -35.11
N LEU A 48 41.22 -40.63 -34.69
CA LEU A 48 42.40 -40.18 -35.46
C LEU A 48 43.50 -41.22 -35.57
N LEU A 49 43.70 -42.07 -34.56
CA LEU A 49 44.68 -43.18 -34.60
C LEU A 49 44.24 -44.34 -35.52
N CYS A 50 42.94 -44.50 -35.77
CA CYS A 50 42.38 -45.54 -36.65
C CYS A 50 42.48 -45.18 -38.15
N LEU A 51 42.68 -43.90 -38.47
CA LEU A 51 42.84 -43.39 -39.83
C LEU A 51 44.17 -43.76 -40.50
N ALA A 52 45.16 -44.25 -39.73
CA ALA A 52 46.48 -44.61 -40.27
C ALA A 52 46.52 -45.99 -40.94
N THR A 53 45.49 -46.83 -40.80
CA THR A 53 45.55 -48.24 -41.23
C THR A 53 44.46 -48.71 -42.21
N LEU A 54 43.47 -47.88 -42.55
CA LEU A 54 42.35 -48.30 -43.41
C LEU A 54 42.05 -47.20 -44.44
N GLY A 55 42.20 -47.54 -45.73
CA GLY A 55 42.00 -46.66 -46.89
C GLY A 55 40.55 -46.15 -47.06
N LEU A 56 40.07 -45.96 -48.29
CA LEU A 56 38.80 -45.27 -48.63
C LEU A 56 37.55 -45.63 -47.78
N LEU A 57 37.47 -46.82 -47.19
CA LEU A 57 36.40 -47.22 -46.24
C LEU A 57 36.44 -46.46 -44.89
N GLY A 58 37.64 -46.08 -44.43
CA GLY A 58 37.82 -45.28 -43.22
C GLY A 58 37.25 -43.87 -43.34
N LEU A 59 37.29 -43.28 -44.55
CA LEU A 59 36.70 -41.97 -44.83
C LEU A 59 35.16 -41.98 -44.76
N PHE A 60 34.53 -43.11 -45.12
CA PHE A 60 33.07 -43.22 -45.03
C PHE A 60 32.61 -43.38 -43.58
N ALA A 61 33.34 -44.15 -42.77
CA ALA A 61 33.06 -44.32 -41.35
C ALA A 61 33.26 -43.01 -40.56
N THR A 62 34.30 -42.23 -40.88
CA THR A 62 34.51 -40.92 -40.24
C THR A 62 33.47 -39.90 -40.65
N PHE A 63 33.03 -39.91 -41.92
CA PHE A 63 31.94 -39.04 -42.35
C PHE A 63 30.63 -39.32 -41.58
N ILE A 64 30.27 -40.60 -41.40
CA ILE A 64 29.10 -40.99 -40.60
C ILE A 64 29.25 -40.55 -39.14
N ALA A 65 30.44 -40.74 -38.54
CA ALA A 65 30.71 -40.32 -37.17
C ALA A 65 30.60 -38.80 -36.98
N VAL A 66 31.11 -38.01 -37.94
CA VAL A 66 31.02 -36.54 -37.92
C VAL A 66 29.56 -36.08 -38.08
N VAL A 67 28.80 -36.68 -38.99
CA VAL A 67 27.37 -36.34 -39.17
C VAL A 67 26.55 -36.70 -37.92
N ALA A 68 26.82 -37.85 -37.30
CA ALA A 68 26.18 -38.25 -36.05
C ALA A 68 26.55 -37.29 -34.90
N TYR A 69 27.82 -36.89 -34.80
CA TYR A 69 28.28 -35.93 -33.80
C TYR A 69 27.66 -34.55 -34.01
N LEU A 70 27.66 -34.03 -35.23
CA LEU A 70 27.00 -32.76 -35.56
C LEU A 70 25.49 -32.82 -35.31
N GLY A 71 24.84 -33.95 -35.59
CA GLY A 71 23.43 -34.17 -35.28
C GLY A 71 23.13 -34.26 -33.79
N TRP A 72 24.05 -34.81 -32.99
CA TRP A 72 23.96 -34.80 -31.52
C TRP A 72 24.21 -33.40 -30.96
N VAL A 73 25.22 -32.68 -31.45
CA VAL A 73 25.52 -31.28 -31.08
C VAL A 73 24.35 -30.37 -31.42
N TYR A 74 23.75 -30.50 -32.62
CA TYR A 74 22.59 -29.71 -33.02
C TYR A 74 21.37 -29.98 -32.12
N ARG A 75 21.13 -31.25 -31.77
CA ARG A 75 20.09 -31.64 -30.79
C ARG A 75 20.34 -31.04 -29.41
N ALA A 76 21.57 -31.16 -28.91
CA ALA A 76 21.97 -30.61 -27.63
C ALA A 76 21.86 -29.07 -27.59
N LEU A 77 22.24 -28.39 -28.66
CA LEU A 77 22.11 -26.93 -28.78
C LEU A 77 20.65 -26.47 -28.89
N ARG A 78 19.80 -27.22 -29.60
CA ARG A 78 18.36 -26.96 -29.68
C ARG A 78 17.68 -27.16 -28.32
N ASP A 79 18.05 -28.20 -27.59
CA ASP A 79 17.50 -28.49 -26.27
C ASP A 79 18.04 -27.53 -25.20
N ALA A 80 19.28 -27.02 -25.36
CA ALA A 80 19.83 -25.94 -24.55
C ALA A 80 19.17 -24.58 -24.82
N GLY A 81 18.74 -24.32 -26.06
CA GLY A 81 17.97 -23.12 -26.43
C GLY A 81 16.54 -23.09 -25.88
N ASN A 82 15.99 -24.26 -25.52
CA ASN A 82 14.68 -24.40 -24.87
C ASN A 82 14.77 -24.61 -23.34
N GLY A 83 15.97 -24.48 -22.77
CA GLY A 83 16.21 -24.64 -21.34
C GLY A 83 15.74 -23.45 -20.51
N THR A 84 14.61 -23.63 -19.83
CA THR A 84 14.14 -22.84 -18.67
C THR A 84 13.81 -21.38 -18.94
N SER A 85 12.66 -21.12 -19.60
CA SER A 85 11.91 -19.92 -19.24
C SER A 85 11.54 -20.04 -17.77
N VAL A 86 12.27 -19.34 -16.90
CA VAL A 86 11.78 -19.00 -15.57
C VAL A 86 10.59 -18.08 -15.81
N HIS A 87 9.41 -18.66 -15.98
CA HIS A 87 8.17 -17.91 -16.00
C HIS A 87 8.02 -17.28 -14.62
N TYR A 88 8.43 -16.02 -14.48
CA TYR A 88 7.99 -15.19 -13.36
C TYR A 88 6.48 -15.06 -13.49
N ARG A 89 5.73 -15.94 -12.80
CA ARG A 89 4.31 -15.71 -12.62
C ARG A 89 4.19 -14.40 -11.87
N THR A 90 3.56 -13.41 -12.49
CA THR A 90 3.16 -12.20 -11.79
C THR A 90 2.24 -12.60 -10.64
N PRO A 91 2.48 -12.13 -9.41
CA PRO A 91 1.61 -12.48 -8.29
C PRO A 91 0.19 -12.01 -8.60
N VAL A 92 -0.77 -12.90 -8.40
CA VAL A 92 -2.18 -12.60 -8.60
C VAL A 92 -2.66 -11.77 -7.42
N ILE A 93 -3.15 -10.56 -7.70
CA ILE A 93 -3.76 -9.68 -6.70
C ILE A 93 -5.17 -9.36 -7.19
N ILE A 94 -6.17 -9.69 -6.38
CA ILE A 94 -7.58 -9.37 -6.65
C ILE A 94 -8.04 -8.38 -5.58
N ILE A 95 -8.72 -7.31 -6.01
CA ILE A 95 -9.22 -6.26 -5.13
C ILE A 95 -10.74 -6.22 -5.22
N LYS A 96 -11.43 -6.27 -4.08
CA LYS A 96 -12.89 -6.12 -3.99
C LYS A 96 -13.23 -4.88 -3.15
N PRO A 97 -13.76 -3.81 -3.78
CA PRO A 97 -14.11 -2.59 -3.07
C PRO A 97 -15.40 -2.78 -2.27
N ILE A 98 -15.38 -2.33 -1.01
CA ILE A 98 -16.50 -2.43 -0.08
C ILE A 98 -16.87 -1.05 0.50
N LEU A 99 -18.12 -0.93 0.89
CA LEU A 99 -18.64 0.16 1.71
C LEU A 99 -19.07 -0.42 3.06
N TYR A 100 -18.67 0.21 4.15
CA TYR A 100 -19.20 -0.10 5.47
C TYR A 100 -19.57 1.17 6.20
N GLY A 101 -20.61 1.09 7.01
CA GLY A 101 -21.13 2.27 7.66
C GLY A 101 -22.44 2.02 8.36
N ASN A 102 -23.02 3.10 8.86
CA ASN A 102 -24.35 3.07 9.43
C ASN A 102 -25.23 4.20 8.89
N THR A 103 -26.52 3.91 8.84
CA THR A 103 -27.56 4.94 8.81
C THR A 103 -28.21 5.05 10.17
N ALA A 104 -28.71 6.22 10.54
CA ALA A 104 -29.45 6.42 11.78
C ALA A 104 -30.60 7.40 11.58
N LYS A 105 -31.73 7.13 12.22
CA LYS A 105 -32.91 8.00 12.23
C LYS A 105 -33.35 8.24 13.66
N HIS A 106 -33.40 9.52 14.04
CA HIS A 106 -33.96 9.94 15.33
C HIS A 106 -35.47 9.69 15.36
N PHE A 107 -35.99 9.20 16.48
CA PHE A 107 -37.42 8.96 16.66
C PHE A 107 -38.26 10.23 16.82
N GLY A 108 -37.62 11.38 17.01
CA GLY A 108 -38.27 12.66 17.34
C GLY A 108 -38.35 12.88 18.84
N SER A 109 -38.58 11.82 19.61
CA SER A 109 -38.54 11.82 21.06
C SER A 109 -37.84 10.56 21.60
N LYS A 110 -37.44 10.62 22.87
CA LYS A 110 -36.97 9.44 23.61
C LYS A 110 -38.14 8.46 23.79
N ARG A 111 -37.93 7.19 23.46
CA ARG A 111 -38.92 6.13 23.67
C ARG A 111 -39.07 5.82 25.16
N ASP A 112 -40.30 5.74 25.66
CA ASP A 112 -40.56 5.55 27.10
C ASP A 112 -40.16 4.16 27.62
N SER A 113 -40.20 3.12 26.78
CA SER A 113 -39.98 1.73 27.21
C SER A 113 -38.53 1.42 27.62
N ASP A 114 -37.55 1.94 26.88
CA ASP A 114 -36.13 1.64 27.05
C ASP A 114 -35.21 2.86 26.94
N GLY A 115 -35.80 4.03 26.69
CA GLY A 115 -35.05 5.27 26.57
C GLY A 115 -34.25 5.42 25.29
N HIS A 116 -34.48 4.57 24.28
CA HIS A 116 -33.80 4.69 22.99
C HIS A 116 -34.27 5.93 22.23
N THR A 117 -33.36 6.57 21.49
CA THR A 117 -33.63 7.82 20.75
C THR A 117 -33.48 7.64 19.24
N HIS A 118 -32.73 6.65 18.81
CA HIS A 118 -32.47 6.37 17.39
C HIS A 118 -32.75 4.92 17.05
N ARG A 119 -33.20 4.71 15.81
CA ARG A 119 -33.03 3.44 15.09
C ARG A 119 -31.84 3.59 14.16
N TRP A 120 -31.01 2.57 14.08
CA TRP A 120 -29.82 2.58 13.24
C TRP A 120 -29.64 1.25 12.53
N ILE A 121 -29.04 1.30 11.33
CA ILE A 121 -28.70 0.14 10.53
C ILE A 121 -27.19 0.19 10.28
N LEU A 122 -26.46 -0.84 10.70
CA LEU A 122 -25.04 -1.01 10.45
C LEU A 122 -24.86 -2.08 9.35
N TYR A 123 -24.04 -1.81 8.34
CA TYR A 123 -23.91 -2.69 7.18
C TYR A 123 -22.51 -2.74 6.59
N VAL A 124 -22.29 -3.81 5.82
CA VAL A 124 -21.19 -3.96 4.86
C VAL A 124 -21.79 -4.30 3.49
N ARG A 125 -21.41 -3.58 2.45
CA ARG A 125 -21.96 -3.69 1.10
C ARG A 125 -20.83 -3.68 0.07
N SER A 126 -21.06 -4.27 -1.10
CA SER A 126 -20.14 -4.11 -2.23
C SER A 126 -20.25 -2.70 -2.77
N PHE A 127 -19.13 -2.04 -3.05
CA PHE A 127 -19.14 -0.72 -3.71
C PHE A 127 -19.80 -0.81 -5.10
N ASN A 128 -19.54 -1.88 -5.84
CA ASN A 128 -20.08 -2.11 -7.20
C ASN A 128 -21.45 -2.83 -7.22
N ASN A 129 -22.10 -3.01 -6.05
CA ASN A 129 -23.34 -3.80 -5.92
C ASN A 129 -23.21 -5.24 -6.47
N ASP A 130 -22.02 -5.82 -6.30
CA ASP A 130 -21.74 -7.20 -6.65
C ASP A 130 -22.29 -8.14 -5.56
N ASP A 131 -22.71 -9.33 -5.97
CA ASP A 131 -23.12 -10.36 -5.02
C ASP A 131 -21.93 -10.94 -4.24
N MET A 132 -21.68 -10.40 -3.04
CA MET A 132 -20.55 -10.82 -2.21
C MET A 132 -20.72 -12.24 -1.61
N SER A 133 -21.91 -12.84 -1.66
CA SER A 133 -22.16 -14.18 -1.07
C SER A 133 -21.34 -15.30 -1.71
N ASN A 134 -20.81 -15.07 -2.92
CA ASN A 134 -19.95 -16.05 -3.58
C ASN A 134 -18.61 -16.25 -2.83
N TYR A 135 -18.04 -15.19 -2.28
CA TYR A 135 -16.71 -15.23 -1.64
C TYR A 135 -16.72 -14.89 -0.14
N ILE A 136 -17.82 -14.35 0.38
CA ILE A 136 -18.06 -14.13 1.82
C ILE A 136 -18.94 -15.25 2.36
N ASN A 137 -18.47 -15.93 3.40
CA ASN A 137 -19.23 -16.95 4.13
C ASN A 137 -20.17 -16.30 5.15
N ARG A 138 -19.64 -15.36 5.95
CA ARG A 138 -20.40 -14.65 6.97
C ARG A 138 -19.71 -13.37 7.40
N ILE A 139 -20.50 -12.42 7.90
CA ILE A 139 -20.01 -11.20 8.55
C ILE A 139 -20.48 -11.21 10.00
N GLN A 140 -19.55 -10.99 10.91
CA GLN A 140 -19.80 -10.88 12.34
C GLN A 140 -19.70 -9.41 12.76
N PHE A 141 -20.74 -8.92 13.42
CA PHE A 141 -20.80 -7.62 14.05
C PHE A 141 -20.77 -7.80 15.56
N ARG A 142 -19.76 -7.25 16.24
CA ARG A 142 -19.68 -7.22 17.70
C ARG A 142 -20.02 -5.82 18.20
N LEU A 143 -21.24 -5.71 18.73
CA LEU A 143 -21.81 -4.54 19.38
C LEU A 143 -21.26 -4.34 20.80
N HIS A 144 -21.63 -3.21 21.40
CA HIS A 144 -21.37 -2.94 22.81
C HIS A 144 -22.02 -4.00 23.71
N GLU A 145 -21.37 -4.32 24.84
CA GLU A 145 -21.76 -5.41 25.75
C GLU A 145 -23.13 -5.25 26.40
N THR A 146 -23.68 -4.03 26.37
CA THR A 146 -25.05 -3.75 26.86
C THR A 146 -26.14 -4.29 25.94
N TYR A 147 -25.84 -4.63 24.69
CA TYR A 147 -26.81 -5.23 23.79
C TYR A 147 -26.95 -6.74 24.07
N PRO A 148 -28.19 -7.27 24.11
CA PRO A 148 -28.39 -8.71 24.15
C PRO A 148 -27.86 -9.33 22.85
N ASN A 149 -27.17 -10.46 22.98
CA ASN A 149 -26.47 -11.10 21.87
C ASN A 149 -25.58 -10.09 21.12
N ASN A 150 -24.68 -9.42 21.84
CA ASN A 150 -23.80 -8.38 21.28
C ASN A 150 -22.95 -8.88 20.09
N ILE A 151 -22.78 -10.18 19.91
CA ILE A 151 -22.20 -10.77 18.70
C ILE A 151 -23.34 -11.21 17.77
N ARG A 152 -23.48 -10.52 16.64
CA ARG A 152 -24.44 -10.83 15.56
C ARG A 152 -23.68 -11.40 14.38
N VAL A 153 -24.20 -12.48 13.79
CA VAL A 153 -23.56 -13.15 12.65
C VAL A 153 -24.57 -13.22 11.51
N ILE A 154 -24.20 -12.67 10.37
CA ILE A 154 -25.02 -12.62 9.15
C ILE A 154 -24.35 -13.46 8.07
N ASN A 155 -25.00 -14.53 7.64
CA ASN A 155 -24.45 -15.50 6.69
C ASN A 155 -24.89 -15.24 5.24
N GLN A 156 -25.87 -14.36 5.03
CA GLN A 156 -26.44 -14.08 3.71
C GLN A 156 -26.71 -12.59 3.53
N PRO A 157 -26.62 -12.05 2.30
CA PRO A 157 -26.94 -10.66 2.04
C PRO A 157 -28.45 -10.38 2.24
N PRO A 158 -28.84 -9.15 2.62
CA PRO A 158 -27.98 -8.00 2.91
C PRO A 158 -27.20 -8.18 4.22
N TYR A 159 -25.90 -7.88 4.20
CA TYR A 159 -25.05 -7.98 5.39
C TYR A 159 -25.21 -6.76 6.28
N GLU A 160 -26.36 -6.69 6.94
CA GLU A 160 -26.72 -5.58 7.80
C GLU A 160 -27.42 -6.05 9.06
N ILE A 161 -27.30 -5.23 10.09
CA ILE A 161 -28.03 -5.39 11.34
C ILE A 161 -28.77 -4.10 11.65
N GLU A 162 -29.99 -4.24 12.14
CA GLU A 162 -30.82 -3.14 12.56
C GLU A 162 -31.06 -3.22 14.06
N GLU A 163 -30.87 -2.09 14.74
CA GLU A 163 -31.07 -1.97 16.17
C GLU A 163 -31.56 -0.58 16.55
N SER A 164 -31.84 -0.40 17.83
CA SER A 164 -32.15 0.91 18.41
C SER A 164 -31.23 1.22 19.58
N GLY A 165 -30.97 2.49 19.83
CA GLY A 165 -30.11 2.91 20.92
C GLY A 165 -30.09 4.42 21.10
N TRP A 166 -29.28 4.87 22.04
CA TRP A 166 -29.13 6.29 22.39
C TRP A 166 -27.67 6.77 22.35
N GLY A 167 -26.70 5.86 22.31
CA GLY A 167 -25.27 6.16 22.39
C GLY A 167 -24.49 5.72 21.15
N GLU A 168 -23.43 6.47 20.87
CA GLU A 168 -22.40 6.14 19.88
C GLU A 168 -21.34 5.24 20.52
N PHE A 169 -20.84 4.25 19.79
CA PHE A 169 -19.84 3.32 20.28
C PHE A 169 -19.02 2.71 19.14
N GLU A 170 -17.85 2.15 19.48
CA GLU A 170 -17.05 1.40 18.52
C GLU A 170 -17.56 -0.05 18.41
N THR A 171 -17.82 -0.49 17.19
CA THR A 171 -18.21 -1.87 16.84
C THR A 171 -17.09 -2.53 16.06
N GLN A 172 -16.82 -3.80 16.37
CA GLN A 172 -15.88 -4.62 15.61
C GLN A 172 -16.64 -5.37 14.51
N ILE A 173 -16.14 -5.31 13.28
CA ILE A 173 -16.71 -5.99 12.11
C ILE A 173 -15.67 -7.00 11.61
N THR A 174 -16.06 -8.26 11.50
CA THR A 174 -15.20 -9.35 11.01
C THR A 174 -15.86 -10.05 9.82
N ILE A 175 -15.18 -10.04 8.67
CA ILE A 175 -15.60 -10.71 7.44
C ILE A 175 -14.88 -12.04 7.34
N PHE A 176 -15.64 -13.13 7.24
CA PHE A 176 -15.14 -14.48 7.01
C PHE A 176 -15.39 -14.87 5.56
N PHE A 177 -14.36 -15.42 4.91
CA PHE A 177 -14.44 -15.82 3.51
C PHE A 177 -14.93 -17.26 3.34
N SER A 178 -15.45 -17.56 2.15
CA SER A 178 -15.91 -18.91 1.77
C SER A 178 -14.77 -19.90 1.70
N ASP A 179 -13.56 -19.46 1.32
CA ASP A 179 -12.35 -20.27 1.44
C ASP A 179 -11.84 -20.24 2.88
N PRO A 180 -11.81 -21.39 3.60
CA PRO A 180 -11.33 -21.45 4.97
C PRO A 180 -9.83 -21.17 5.13
N ASN A 181 -9.05 -21.20 4.04
CA ASN A 181 -7.62 -20.89 4.07
C ASN A 181 -7.36 -19.37 4.04
N GLU A 182 -8.34 -18.59 3.59
CA GLU A 182 -8.24 -17.14 3.55
C GLU A 182 -8.55 -16.56 4.93
N LYS A 183 -7.69 -15.67 5.43
CA LYS A 183 -7.79 -15.16 6.79
C LYS A 183 -8.95 -14.18 6.91
N PRO A 184 -9.77 -14.24 7.99
CA PRO A 184 -10.82 -13.25 8.20
C PRO A 184 -10.25 -11.83 8.32
N VAL A 185 -10.95 -10.86 7.72
CA VAL A 185 -10.60 -9.44 7.81
C VAL A 185 -11.40 -8.82 8.95
N THR A 186 -10.72 -8.12 9.86
CA THR A 186 -11.35 -7.43 11.00
C THR A 186 -11.00 -5.95 11.00
N PHE A 187 -12.00 -5.10 11.16
CA PHE A 187 -11.85 -3.66 11.31
C PHE A 187 -12.84 -3.12 12.34
N TYR A 188 -12.61 -1.88 12.78
CA TYR A 188 -13.42 -1.19 13.79
C TYR A 188 -14.13 -0.02 13.16
N TYR A 189 -15.39 0.17 13.52
CA TYR A 189 -16.22 1.27 13.04
C TYR A 189 -16.83 2.00 14.23
N HIS A 190 -16.88 3.33 14.17
CA HIS A 190 -17.53 4.12 15.21
C HIS A 190 -18.98 4.43 14.78
N LEU A 191 -19.95 3.78 15.42
CA LEU A 191 -21.37 3.96 15.17
C LEU A 191 -21.76 5.41 15.48
N LYS A 192 -22.29 6.11 14.47
CA LYS A 192 -22.67 7.52 14.57
C LYS A 192 -24.18 7.69 14.56
N LEU A 193 -24.69 8.45 15.53
CA LEU A 193 -26.11 8.75 15.69
C LEU A 193 -26.38 10.25 15.57
N PHE A 194 -25.42 11.10 15.97
CA PHE A 194 -25.61 12.54 16.05
C PHE A 194 -24.87 13.29 14.93
N SER A 195 -25.50 14.37 14.46
CA SER A 195 -24.93 15.31 13.48
C SER A 195 -25.30 16.73 13.88
N THR A 196 -24.53 17.70 13.39
CA THR A 196 -24.86 19.13 13.50
C THR A 196 -25.82 19.60 12.41
N ASP A 197 -26.17 18.73 11.46
CA ASP A 197 -27.11 19.04 10.39
C ASP A 197 -28.55 19.17 10.94
N PRO A 198 -29.20 20.35 10.85
CA PRO A 198 -30.54 20.57 11.37
C PRO A 198 -31.59 19.61 10.79
N GLU A 199 -31.47 19.19 9.53
CA GLU A 199 -32.44 18.28 8.91
C GLU A 199 -32.37 16.86 9.49
N VAL A 200 -31.16 16.45 9.90
CA VAL A 200 -30.90 15.18 10.57
C VAL A 200 -31.38 15.24 12.02
N VAL A 201 -31.11 16.34 12.73
CA VAL A 201 -31.52 16.54 14.13
C VAL A 201 -33.04 16.52 14.27
N VAL A 202 -33.76 17.15 13.34
CA VAL A 202 -35.24 17.16 13.32
C VAL A 202 -35.82 15.81 12.87
N GLY A 203 -34.99 14.88 12.35
CA GLY A 203 -35.42 13.56 11.91
C GLY A 203 -36.08 13.53 10.53
N LYS A 204 -35.97 14.62 9.75
CA LYS A 204 -36.47 14.69 8.36
C LYS A 204 -35.60 13.87 7.41
N LYS A 205 -34.29 13.84 7.68
CA LYS A 205 -33.29 13.12 6.89
C LYS A 205 -32.56 12.10 7.78
N PRO A 206 -32.33 10.86 7.32
CA PRO A 206 -31.47 9.94 8.05
C PRO A 206 -30.02 10.42 8.03
N LEU A 207 -29.32 10.25 9.14
CA LEU A 207 -27.87 10.34 9.18
C LEU A 207 -27.30 9.18 8.37
N VAL A 208 -26.29 9.45 7.55
CA VAL A 208 -25.51 8.42 6.84
C VAL A 208 -24.03 8.68 7.11
N ASN A 209 -23.32 7.66 7.60
CA ASN A 209 -21.89 7.73 7.85
C ASN A 209 -21.21 6.47 7.31
N GLU A 210 -20.62 6.57 6.12
CA GLU A 210 -20.05 5.43 5.40
C GLU A 210 -18.57 5.67 5.05
N TYR A 211 -17.81 4.59 5.00
CA TYR A 211 -16.41 4.55 4.58
C TYR A 211 -16.23 3.56 3.44
N TYR A 212 -15.35 3.94 2.51
CA TYR A 212 -14.86 3.08 1.44
C TYR A 212 -13.59 2.37 1.90
N ASP A 213 -13.49 1.09 1.56
CA ASP A 213 -12.29 0.29 1.79
C ASP A 213 -12.16 -0.82 0.74
N GLU A 214 -11.02 -1.49 0.72
CA GLU A 214 -10.66 -2.48 -0.29
C GLU A 214 -10.21 -3.79 0.37
N LEU A 215 -10.90 -4.88 0.04
CA LEU A 215 -10.45 -6.23 0.37
C LEU A 215 -9.39 -6.64 -0.65
N ILE A 216 -8.15 -6.82 -0.19
CA ILE A 216 -7.00 -7.16 -1.03
C ILE A 216 -6.65 -8.63 -0.80
N PHE A 217 -6.85 -9.44 -1.82
CA PHE A 217 -6.49 -10.85 -1.83
C PHE A 217 -5.15 -11.02 -2.56
N GLN A 218 -4.10 -11.34 -1.81
CA GLN A 218 -2.75 -11.55 -2.35
C GLN A 218 -2.50 -13.04 -2.50
N GLU A 219 -2.27 -13.49 -3.73
CA GLU A 219 -2.09 -14.89 -4.08
C GLU A 219 -3.20 -15.81 -3.52
N PRO A 220 -4.50 -15.47 -3.76
CA PRO A 220 -5.61 -16.29 -3.30
C PRO A 220 -5.56 -17.71 -3.91
N SER A 221 -6.18 -18.67 -3.23
CA SER A 221 -6.30 -20.04 -3.75
C SER A 221 -7.07 -20.08 -5.06
N ASP A 222 -6.85 -21.11 -5.88
CA ASP A 222 -7.59 -21.28 -7.15
C ASP A 222 -9.11 -21.32 -6.94
N LEU A 223 -9.57 -21.90 -5.82
CA LEU A 223 -10.98 -21.89 -5.43
C LEU A 223 -11.47 -20.45 -5.21
N LEU A 224 -10.75 -19.67 -4.40
CA LEU A 224 -11.14 -18.30 -4.10
C LEU A 224 -11.07 -17.40 -5.33
N VAL A 225 -10.09 -17.59 -6.22
CA VAL A 225 -10.01 -16.91 -7.52
C VAL A 225 -11.27 -17.16 -8.35
N GLN A 226 -11.75 -18.40 -8.42
CA GLN A 226 -12.98 -18.72 -9.14
C GLN A 226 -14.19 -18.01 -8.52
N LEU A 227 -14.33 -18.04 -7.18
CA LEU A 227 -15.42 -17.38 -6.47
C LEU A 227 -15.40 -15.86 -6.67
N LEU A 228 -14.22 -15.24 -6.56
CA LEU A 228 -14.00 -13.81 -6.76
C LEU A 228 -14.26 -13.36 -8.22
N ASN A 229 -14.02 -14.22 -9.20
CA ASN A 229 -14.24 -13.90 -10.62
C ASN A 229 -15.66 -14.21 -11.10
N SER A 230 -16.37 -15.14 -10.45
CA SER A 230 -17.74 -15.54 -10.80
C SER A 230 -18.83 -14.54 -10.39
N THR A 231 -18.45 -13.43 -9.75
CA THR A 231 -19.39 -12.48 -9.15
C THR A 231 -20.20 -11.74 -10.22
N LYS A 232 -21.53 -11.81 -10.13
CA LYS A 232 -22.45 -11.04 -10.98
C LYS A 232 -22.77 -9.70 -10.31
N SER A 233 -22.80 -8.63 -11.09
CA SER A 233 -23.31 -7.33 -10.66
C SER A 233 -24.84 -7.39 -10.55
N LEU A 234 -25.40 -6.96 -9.42
CA LEU A 234 -26.84 -6.82 -9.24
C LEU A 234 -27.27 -5.47 -9.86
N ALA A 235 -28.19 -5.50 -10.82
CA ALA A 235 -28.44 -4.38 -11.75
C ALA A 235 -28.94 -3.06 -11.11
N ASP A 236 -28.57 -1.96 -11.80
CA ASP A 236 -29.15 -0.60 -11.93
C ASP A 236 -29.21 0.43 -10.78
N GLU A 237 -29.20 0.09 -9.49
CA GLU A 237 -29.30 1.14 -8.44
C GLU A 237 -27.98 1.93 -8.23
N ASN A 238 -26.87 1.40 -8.74
CA ASN A 238 -25.52 1.83 -8.37
C ASN A 238 -24.94 3.02 -9.14
N ARG A 239 -25.56 3.42 -10.25
CA ARG A 239 -25.10 4.58 -11.05
C ARG A 239 -25.11 5.88 -10.26
N THR A 240 -25.91 6.00 -9.21
CA THR A 240 -26.03 7.24 -8.42
C THR A 240 -24.90 7.36 -7.38
N ILE A 241 -24.60 6.27 -6.65
CA ILE A 241 -23.53 6.24 -5.63
C ILE A 241 -22.15 6.41 -6.29
N GLU A 242 -21.88 5.71 -7.40
CA GLU A 242 -20.63 5.85 -8.14
C GLU A 242 -20.41 7.30 -8.62
N LYS A 243 -21.47 7.96 -9.12
CA LYS A 243 -21.42 9.37 -9.54
C LYS A 243 -21.16 10.30 -8.36
N GLU A 244 -21.88 10.12 -7.24
CA GLU A 244 -21.70 10.95 -6.05
C GLU A 244 -20.28 10.81 -5.50
N TYR A 245 -19.76 9.57 -5.42
CA TYR A 245 -18.40 9.31 -4.98
C TYR A 245 -17.37 9.92 -5.95
N ALA A 246 -17.56 9.77 -7.26
CA ALA A 246 -16.67 10.36 -8.26
C ALA A 246 -16.62 11.90 -8.16
N ILE A 247 -17.76 12.54 -7.93
CA ILE A 247 -17.85 14.00 -7.70
C ILE A 247 -17.11 14.38 -6.42
N LYS A 248 -17.40 13.69 -5.31
CA LYS A 248 -16.77 13.96 -4.01
C LYS A 248 -15.27 13.73 -4.04
N LYS A 249 -14.82 12.67 -4.71
CA LYS A 249 -13.40 12.37 -4.95
C LYS A 249 -12.72 13.50 -5.73
N THR A 250 -13.32 13.97 -6.82
CA THR A 250 -12.76 15.05 -7.65
C THR A 250 -12.63 16.35 -6.85
N SER A 251 -13.69 16.75 -6.15
CA SER A 251 -13.69 17.94 -5.29
C SER A 251 -12.67 17.84 -4.15
N THR A 252 -12.57 16.67 -3.51
CA THR A 252 -11.61 16.44 -2.41
C THR A 252 -10.16 16.49 -2.92
N ILE A 253 -9.88 15.88 -4.08
CA ILE A 253 -8.54 15.91 -4.69
C ILE A 253 -8.15 17.35 -5.04
N GLU A 254 -9.07 18.13 -5.60
CA GLU A 254 -8.84 19.53 -5.93
C GLU A 254 -8.56 20.35 -4.66
N HIS A 255 -9.36 20.14 -3.61
CA HIS A 255 -9.13 20.79 -2.32
C HIS A 255 -7.76 20.45 -1.74
N ILE A 256 -7.37 19.16 -1.76
CA ILE A 256 -6.05 18.70 -1.29
C ILE A 256 -4.93 19.36 -2.11
N LYS A 257 -5.07 19.43 -3.44
CA LYS A 257 -4.08 20.10 -4.31
C LYS A 257 -3.92 21.57 -3.93
N ASN A 258 -5.04 22.28 -3.72
CA ASN A 258 -5.04 23.70 -3.35
C ASN A 258 -4.38 23.93 -1.99
N VAL A 259 -4.71 23.11 -0.98
CA VAL A 259 -4.09 23.19 0.35
C VAL A 259 -2.60 22.90 0.27
N ARG A 260 -2.18 21.85 -0.46
CA ARG A 260 -0.76 21.53 -0.65
C ARG A 260 -0.01 22.65 -1.34
N GLN A 261 -0.62 23.35 -2.29
CA GLN A 261 0.01 24.49 -2.95
C GLN A 261 0.21 25.66 -2.00
N ARG A 262 -0.78 25.98 -1.16
CA ARG A 262 -0.65 27.05 -0.14
C ARG A 262 0.48 26.74 0.84
N ILE A 263 0.51 25.52 1.37
CA ILE A 263 1.58 25.08 2.28
C ILE A 263 2.95 25.19 1.62
N ARG A 264 3.06 24.80 0.34
CA ARG A 264 4.31 24.91 -0.41
C ARG A 264 4.76 26.37 -0.56
N ASN A 265 3.85 27.28 -0.89
CA ASN A 265 4.16 28.71 -1.02
C ASN A 265 4.60 29.31 0.32
N GLU A 266 3.93 28.92 1.41
CA GLU A 266 4.28 29.39 2.76
C GLU A 266 5.64 28.87 3.22
N ILE A 267 5.97 27.59 2.94
CA ILE A 267 7.31 27.04 3.17
C ILE A 267 8.36 27.82 2.37
N GLN A 268 8.07 28.16 1.12
CA GLN A 268 9.00 28.92 0.28
C GLN A 268 9.26 30.32 0.84
N ASP A 269 8.22 31.07 1.19
CA ASP A 269 8.34 32.40 1.81
C ASP A 269 9.11 32.34 3.13
N LEU A 270 8.81 31.37 4.00
CA LEU A 270 9.54 31.18 5.25
C LEU A 270 11.01 30.82 5.01
N THR A 271 11.31 30.01 4.01
CA THR A 271 12.69 29.63 3.66
C THR A 271 13.47 30.84 3.14
N GLU A 272 12.85 31.69 2.32
CA GLU A 272 13.46 32.91 1.82
C GLU A 272 13.72 33.92 2.96
N ARG A 273 12.74 34.14 3.84
CA ARG A 273 12.91 34.99 5.02
C ARG A 273 14.00 34.47 5.95
N LEU A 274 14.09 33.15 6.15
CA LEU A 274 15.17 32.54 6.92
C LEU A 274 16.52 32.80 6.29
N HIS A 275 16.64 32.62 4.97
CA HIS A 275 17.89 32.89 4.24
C HIS A 275 18.32 34.35 4.36
N ILE A 276 17.40 35.29 4.12
CA ILE A 276 17.64 36.74 4.28
C ILE A 276 18.08 37.06 5.71
N THR A 277 17.40 36.49 6.70
CA THR A 277 17.73 36.72 8.11
C THR A 277 19.13 36.18 8.46
N GLN A 278 19.49 35.00 7.95
CA GLN A 278 20.82 34.41 8.14
C GLN A 278 21.92 35.27 7.50
N GLU A 279 21.71 35.76 6.28
CA GLU A 279 22.65 36.65 5.59
C GLU A 279 22.81 37.98 6.35
N ASN A 280 21.71 38.56 6.85
CA ASN A 280 21.77 39.76 7.68
C ASN A 280 22.56 39.52 8.98
N ILE A 281 22.35 38.39 9.67
CA ILE A 281 23.11 38.02 10.87
C ILE A 281 24.61 37.90 10.55
N LYS A 282 24.98 37.25 9.44
CA LYS A 282 26.39 37.14 9.01
C LYS A 282 26.99 38.52 8.74
N ARG A 283 26.28 39.39 8.02
CA ARG A 283 26.75 40.76 7.72
C ARG A 283 26.97 41.58 8.99
N VAL A 284 26.04 41.52 9.95
CA VAL A 284 26.17 42.23 11.23
C VAL A 284 27.34 41.69 12.06
N ARG A 285 27.54 40.36 12.09
CA ARG A 285 28.71 39.74 12.73
C ARG A 285 30.03 40.16 12.08
N GLN A 286 30.09 40.23 10.76
CA GLN A 286 31.31 40.67 10.06
C GLN A 286 31.64 42.12 10.39
N ARG A 287 30.65 43.03 10.32
CA ARG A 287 30.85 44.44 10.68
C ARG A 287 31.32 44.62 12.13
N SER A 288 30.82 43.81 13.06
CA SER A 288 31.26 43.88 14.46
C SER A 288 32.70 43.40 14.64
N ILE A 289 33.14 42.40 13.86
CA ILE A 289 34.56 41.98 13.80
C ILE A 289 35.44 43.09 13.22
N ASP A 290 35.04 43.66 12.07
CA ASP A 290 35.81 44.70 11.38
C ASP A 290 35.94 45.97 12.24
N ASN A 291 34.86 46.36 12.93
CA ASN A 291 34.86 47.50 13.86
C ASN A 291 35.78 47.26 15.07
N ASN A 292 35.71 46.07 15.69
CA ASN A 292 36.61 45.72 16.79
C ASN A 292 38.08 45.70 16.34
N PHE A 293 38.37 45.20 15.14
CA PHE A 293 39.72 45.22 14.58
C PHE A 293 40.24 46.65 14.38
N SER A 294 39.39 47.53 13.84
CA SER A 294 39.70 48.94 13.61
C SER A 294 39.94 49.69 14.93
N SER A 295 39.12 49.44 15.96
CA SER A 295 39.31 50.02 17.30
C SER A 295 40.61 49.55 17.95
N ASN A 296 40.98 48.27 17.81
CA ASN A 296 42.21 47.74 18.37
C ASN A 296 43.46 48.32 17.69
N ILE A 297 43.44 48.51 16.36
CA ILE A 297 44.53 49.19 15.64
C ILE A 297 44.68 50.64 16.11
N PHE A 298 43.56 51.36 16.24
CA PHE A 298 43.57 52.74 16.70
C PHE A 298 44.17 52.87 18.10
N ILE A 299 43.79 51.98 19.03
CA ILE A 299 44.35 51.94 20.39
C ILE A 299 45.85 51.64 20.36
N SER A 300 46.31 50.66 19.57
CA SER A 300 47.74 50.33 19.42
C SER A 300 48.54 51.54 18.93
N SER A 301 48.09 52.18 17.84
CA SER A 301 48.78 53.36 17.28
C SER A 301 48.82 54.54 18.26
N THR A 302 47.81 54.67 19.11
CA THR A 302 47.76 55.72 20.15
C THR A 302 48.73 55.38 21.29
N GLN A 303 48.84 54.11 21.69
CA GLN A 303 49.81 53.66 22.68
C GLN A 303 51.25 53.80 22.19
N ASP A 304 51.53 53.48 20.92
CA ASP A 304 52.85 53.66 20.30
C ASP A 304 53.27 55.14 20.23
N ASN A 305 52.33 56.02 19.86
CA ASN A 305 52.57 57.47 19.86
C ASN A 305 52.81 58.03 21.27
N ILE A 306 52.07 57.57 22.28
CA ILE A 306 52.26 57.98 23.68
C ILE A 306 53.61 57.48 24.20
N LYS A 307 54.03 56.26 23.84
CA LYS A 307 55.34 55.73 24.24
C LYS A 307 56.50 56.54 23.66
N HIS A 308 56.40 56.94 22.39
CA HIS A 308 57.38 57.83 21.77
C HIS A 308 57.44 59.23 22.41
N GLN A 309 56.32 59.75 22.95
CA GLN A 309 56.30 61.04 23.65
C GLN A 309 56.83 61.00 25.10
N ILE A 310 57.05 59.82 25.68
CA ILE A 310 57.56 59.64 27.05
C ILE A 310 59.06 59.29 27.05
N GLU A 311 59.63 58.90 25.92
CA GLU A 311 61.06 58.55 25.76
C GLU A 311 61.95 59.73 25.27
N ASP A 312 61.38 60.93 25.08
CA ASP A 312 62.06 62.21 24.80
C ASP A 312 62.00 63.16 26.03
#